data_AF-A0AAE9HYA6-F1
#
_entry.id   AF-A0AAE9HYA6-F1
#
_cell.length_a   1.000
_cell.length_b   1.000
_cell.length_c   1.000
_cell.angle_alpha   90.00
_cell.angle_beta   90.00
_cell.angle_gamma   90.00
#
_symmetry.space_group_name_H-M   'P 1'
#
loop_
_entity.id
_entity.type
_entity.pdbx_description
1 polymer ?
#
loop_
_entity_poly.entity_id
_entity_poly.type
_entity_poly.pdbx_seq_one_letter_code
_entity_poly.pdbx_strand_id
1 'polypeptide(L)'
;MSKTRVKTAALSNQSKQDIIDAIKQIGDISREVKRQEAEMNDGIAALQQQYAEATAPLNAQMEELQKTVQVWCEANRDALTDNGSVKSADLVTGTVKWRNNPPSVRVTGTAAVLALLKANPDLERFVRVKEEVNKDAVLNERDKFDSGQVPGLKIVEGREYFVIEPHDQDLSHI
;
A
#
# COMPACT_ATOMS: atom_id res chain seq x y z
N MET A 1 -21.98 14.75 -13.84
CA MET A 1 -21.58 16.18 -13.95
C MET A 1 -20.63 16.31 -15.13
N SER A 2 -21.12 16.76 -16.28
CA SER A 2 -20.29 16.93 -17.48
C SER A 2 -19.32 18.09 -17.29
N LYS A 3 -18.03 17.86 -17.54
CA LYS A 3 -17.02 18.93 -17.56
C LYS A 3 -17.32 19.85 -18.75
N THR A 4 -17.87 21.03 -18.47
CA THR A 4 -18.07 22.08 -19.47
C THR A 4 -16.72 22.44 -20.09
N ARG A 5 -16.60 22.17 -21.39
CA ARG A 5 -15.40 22.51 -22.17
C ARG A 5 -15.41 24.03 -22.39
N VAL A 6 -14.60 24.75 -21.61
CA VAL A 6 -14.42 26.20 -21.78
C VAL A 6 -13.73 26.43 -23.13
N LYS A 7 -14.32 27.26 -24.00
CA LYS A 7 -13.77 27.62 -25.32
C LYS A 7 -12.45 28.40 -25.12
N THR A 8 -11.33 27.82 -25.56
CA THR A 8 -9.97 28.37 -25.48
C THR A 8 -9.81 29.78 -26.07
N ALA A 9 -10.62 30.15 -27.07
CA ALA A 9 -10.57 31.45 -27.74
C ALA A 9 -11.01 32.65 -26.86
N ALA A 10 -11.66 32.43 -25.71
CA ALA A 10 -12.01 33.52 -24.79
C ALA A 10 -10.84 33.89 -23.84
N LEU A 11 -9.86 33.00 -23.67
CA LEU A 11 -8.68 33.21 -22.82
C LEU A 11 -7.51 33.87 -23.55
N SER A 12 -7.56 33.97 -24.88
CA SER A 12 -6.45 34.43 -25.72
C SER A 12 -6.21 35.96 -25.73
N ASN A 13 -7.02 36.73 -24.99
CA ASN A 13 -6.86 38.19 -24.85
C ASN A 13 -6.18 38.60 -23.53
N GLN A 14 -5.61 37.64 -22.78
CA GLN A 14 -4.90 37.94 -21.53
C GLN A 14 -3.51 38.53 -21.82
N SER A 15 -3.17 39.57 -21.06
CA SER A 15 -1.84 40.18 -21.11
C SER A 15 -0.79 39.29 -20.44
N LYS A 16 0.49 39.54 -20.73
CA LYS A 16 1.61 38.89 -20.01
C LYS A 16 1.49 39.08 -18.49
N GLN A 17 0.98 40.23 -18.05
CA GLN A 17 0.79 40.52 -16.64
C GLN A 17 -0.29 39.62 -16.00
N ASP A 18 -1.41 39.41 -16.69
CA ASP A 18 -2.48 38.52 -16.20
C ASP A 18 -1.98 37.08 -15.99
N ILE A 19 -1.08 36.60 -16.87
CA ILE A 19 -0.47 35.27 -16.74
C ILE A 19 0.52 35.22 -15.57
N ILE A 20 1.33 36.28 -15.37
CA ILE A 20 2.24 36.37 -14.21
C ILE A 20 1.43 36.32 -12.91
N ASP A 21 0.33 37.07 -12.83
CA ASP A 21 -0.55 37.10 -11.66
C ASP A 21 -1.25 35.74 -11.44
N ALA A 22 -1.66 35.06 -12.52
CA ALA A 22 -2.19 33.71 -12.43
C ALA A 22 -1.15 32.70 -11.92
N ILE A 23 0.10 32.75 -12.38
CA ILE A 23 1.19 31.88 -11.88
C ILE A 23 1.44 32.14 -10.40
N LYS A 24 1.43 33.40 -9.96
CA LYS A 24 1.53 33.76 -8.53
C LYS A 24 0.38 33.14 -7.73
N GLN A 25 -0.86 33.29 -8.20
CA GLN A 25 -2.03 32.73 -7.54
C GLN A 25 -1.99 31.20 -7.46
N ILE A 26 -1.49 30.51 -8.50
CA ILE A 26 -1.25 29.06 -8.46
C ILE A 26 -0.27 28.71 -7.33
N GLY A 27 0.81 29.47 -7.17
CA GLY A 27 1.76 29.29 -6.07
C GLY A 27 1.13 29.49 -4.69
N ASP A 28 0.35 30.57 -4.52
CA ASP A 28 -0.35 30.86 -3.26
C ASP A 28 -1.31 29.74 -2.87
N ILE A 29 -2.12 29.26 -3.82
CA ILE A 29 -3.04 28.14 -3.60
C ILE A 29 -2.28 26.84 -3.31
N SER A 30 -1.20 26.55 -4.04
CA SER A 30 -0.40 25.33 -3.83
C SER A 30 0.20 25.30 -2.42
N ARG A 31 0.71 26.44 -1.92
CA ARG A 31 1.17 26.57 -0.54
C ARG A 31 0.05 26.40 0.49
N GLU A 32 -1.16 26.89 0.19
CA GLU A 32 -2.31 26.64 1.07
C GLU A 32 -2.63 25.14 1.14
N VAL A 33 -2.70 24.47 -0.01
CA VAL A 33 -2.98 23.04 -0.06
C VAL A 33 -1.95 22.25 0.77
N LYS A 34 -0.66 22.56 0.61
CA LYS A 34 0.40 21.94 1.43
C LYS A 34 0.23 22.21 2.92
N ARG A 35 -0.22 23.40 3.33
CA ARG A 35 -0.48 23.73 4.73
C ARG A 35 -1.68 22.93 5.28
N GLN A 36 -2.78 22.86 4.54
CA GLN A 36 -3.95 22.06 4.91
C GLN A 36 -3.60 20.56 4.99
N GLU A 37 -2.77 20.05 4.08
CA GLU A 37 -2.27 18.68 4.12
C GLU A 37 -1.41 18.43 5.37
N ALA A 38 -0.53 19.36 5.74
CA ALA A 38 0.27 19.26 6.95
C ALA A 38 -0.61 19.23 8.22
N GLU A 39 -1.57 20.15 8.34
CA GLU A 39 -2.51 20.20 9.47
C GLU A 39 -3.35 18.92 9.57
N MET A 40 -3.83 18.40 8.44
CA MET A 40 -4.54 17.12 8.38
C MET A 40 -3.65 15.98 8.88
N ASN A 41 -2.40 15.90 8.43
CA ASN A 41 -1.48 14.84 8.83
C ASN A 41 -1.14 14.91 10.32
N ASP A 42 -0.93 16.11 10.87
CA ASP A 42 -0.73 16.32 12.30
C ASP A 42 -1.97 15.89 13.11
N GLY A 43 -3.17 16.23 12.63
CA GLY A 43 -4.43 15.79 13.22
C GLY A 43 -4.62 14.28 13.20
N ILE A 44 -4.27 13.60 12.10
CA ILE A 44 -4.30 12.14 12.00
C ILE A 44 -3.32 11.52 13.00
N ALA A 45 -2.10 12.04 13.10
CA ALA A 45 -1.11 11.55 14.04
C ALA A 45 -1.58 11.69 15.51
N ALA A 46 -2.15 12.85 15.86
CA ALA A 46 -2.70 13.09 17.19
C ALA A 46 -3.85 12.13 17.53
N LEU A 47 -4.78 11.89 16.59
CA LEU A 47 -5.87 10.94 16.77
C LEU A 47 -5.36 9.50 16.91
N GLN A 48 -4.39 9.10 16.08
CA GLN A 48 -3.76 7.78 16.19
C GLN A 48 -3.11 7.58 17.56
N GLN A 49 -2.38 8.59 18.05
CA GLN A 49 -1.78 8.54 19.38
C GLN A 49 -2.84 8.44 20.48
N GLN A 50 -3.87 9.29 20.44
CA GLN A 50 -4.96 9.29 21.43
C GLN A 50 -5.60 7.91 21.56
N TYR A 51 -5.96 7.28 20.44
CA TYR A 51 -6.60 5.97 20.46
C TYR A 51 -5.60 4.85 20.77
N ALA A 52 -4.33 4.96 20.38
CA ALA A 52 -3.30 4.01 20.79
C ALA A 52 -3.13 4.01 22.32
N GLU A 53 -3.04 5.19 22.94
CA GLU A 53 -2.91 5.33 24.39
C GLU A 53 -4.18 4.85 25.13
N ALA A 54 -5.37 5.20 24.62
CA ALA A 54 -6.64 4.78 25.21
C ALA A 54 -6.86 3.25 25.11
N THR A 55 -6.43 2.63 24.02
CA THR A 55 -6.62 1.19 23.79
C THR A 55 -5.52 0.32 24.40
N ALA A 56 -4.31 0.85 24.63
CA ALA A 56 -3.21 0.12 25.25
C ALA A 56 -3.58 -0.59 26.57
N PRO A 57 -4.16 0.07 27.60
CA PRO A 57 -4.52 -0.59 28.85
C PRO A 57 -5.67 -1.61 28.67
N LEU A 58 -6.61 -1.35 27.76
CA LEU A 58 -7.71 -2.27 27.47
C LEU A 58 -7.21 -3.55 26.81
N ASN A 59 -6.27 -3.43 25.86
CA ASN A 59 -5.62 -4.56 25.22
C ASN A 59 -4.80 -5.39 26.22
N ALA A 60 -4.08 -4.73 27.13
CA ALA A 60 -3.35 -5.41 28.20
C ALA A 60 -4.27 -6.21 29.14
N GLN A 61 -5.38 -5.61 29.58
CA GLN A 61 -6.40 -6.29 30.39
C GLN A 61 -7.03 -7.47 29.63
N MET A 62 -7.34 -7.28 28.35
CA MET A 62 -7.88 -8.34 27.50
C MET A 62 -6.90 -9.51 27.36
N GLU A 63 -5.60 -9.23 27.17
CA GLU A 63 -4.56 -10.26 27.09
C GLU A 63 -4.42 -11.05 28.40
N GLU A 64 -4.43 -10.37 29.55
CA GLU A 64 -4.38 -11.00 30.86
C GLU A 64 -5.58 -11.92 31.11
N LEU A 65 -6.79 -11.44 30.79
CA LEU A 65 -8.02 -12.23 30.89
C LEU A 65 -8.01 -13.43 29.93
N GLN A 66 -7.59 -13.23 28.68
CA GLN A 66 -7.45 -14.31 27.70
C GLN A 66 -6.48 -15.39 28.19
N LYS A 67 -5.32 -14.99 28.73
CA LYS A 67 -4.34 -15.91 29.29
C LYS A 67 -4.90 -16.68 30.49
N THR A 68 -5.64 -16.01 31.37
CA THR A 68 -6.30 -16.64 32.52
C THR A 68 -7.28 -17.72 32.08
N VAL A 69 -8.16 -17.39 31.11
CA VAL A 69 -9.11 -18.34 30.53
C VAL A 69 -8.38 -19.50 29.84
N GLN A 70 -7.34 -19.22 29.07
CA GLN A 70 -6.56 -20.22 28.36
C GLN A 70 -5.93 -21.23 29.33
N VAL A 71 -5.22 -20.77 30.35
CA VAL A 71 -4.54 -21.64 31.34
C VAL A 71 -5.55 -22.56 32.02
N TRP A 72 -6.71 -22.04 32.41
CA TRP A 72 -7.75 -22.85 33.05
C TRP A 72 -8.35 -23.88 32.06
N CYS A 73 -8.67 -23.47 30.84
CA CYS A 73 -9.22 -24.37 29.82
C CYS A 73 -8.24 -25.47 29.39
N GLU A 74 -6.93 -25.17 29.35
CA GLU A 74 -5.88 -26.15 29.07
C GLU A 74 -5.75 -27.16 30.20
N ALA A 75 -5.75 -26.70 31.46
CA ALA A 75 -5.69 -27.58 32.64
C ALA A 75 -6.92 -28.48 32.79
N ASN A 76 -8.09 -28.07 32.27
CA ASN A 76 -9.36 -28.79 32.37
C ASN A 76 -9.81 -29.40 31.03
N ARG A 77 -8.91 -29.49 30.04
CA ARG A 77 -9.27 -29.81 28.66
C ARG A 77 -10.02 -31.13 28.52
N ASP A 78 -9.57 -32.19 29.18
CA ASP A 78 -10.20 -33.51 29.05
C ASP A 78 -11.62 -33.52 29.61
N ALA A 79 -11.85 -32.84 30.74
CA ALA A 79 -13.19 -32.68 31.32
C ALA A 79 -14.11 -31.83 30.42
N LEU A 80 -13.56 -30.80 29.77
CA LEU A 80 -14.30 -29.89 28.89
C LEU A 80 -14.62 -30.49 27.51
N THR A 81 -13.94 -31.56 27.11
CA THR A 81 -13.99 -32.10 25.75
C THR A 81 -14.38 -33.57 25.68
N ASP A 82 -14.90 -34.13 26.76
CA ASP A 82 -15.20 -35.56 26.89
C ASP A 82 -13.99 -36.41 26.46
N ASN A 83 -12.86 -36.16 27.11
CA ASN A 83 -11.55 -36.77 26.83
C ASN A 83 -11.10 -36.60 25.36
N GLY A 84 -11.40 -35.44 24.77
CA GLY A 84 -11.00 -35.06 23.40
C GLY A 84 -11.96 -35.50 22.29
N SER A 85 -13.15 -36.03 22.61
CA SER A 85 -14.15 -36.41 21.59
C SER A 85 -14.77 -35.19 20.89
N VAL A 86 -14.83 -34.03 21.55
CA VAL A 86 -15.23 -32.74 20.96
C VAL A 86 -14.08 -31.73 21.00
N LYS A 87 -14.15 -30.68 20.17
CA LYS A 87 -13.11 -29.62 20.11
C LYS A 87 -13.66 -28.26 20.52
N SER A 88 -14.67 -28.24 21.37
CA SER A 88 -15.29 -27.04 21.88
C SER A 88 -15.94 -27.30 23.23
N ALA A 89 -16.00 -26.27 24.07
CA ALA A 89 -16.72 -26.26 25.33
C ALA A 89 -17.61 -25.03 25.37
N ASP A 90 -18.89 -25.22 25.65
CA ASP A 90 -19.84 -24.13 25.80
C ASP A 90 -19.95 -23.76 27.28
N LEU A 91 -19.67 -22.50 27.61
CA LEU A 91 -19.79 -21.94 28.95
C LEU A 91 -20.97 -20.96 28.94
N VAL A 92 -21.53 -20.69 30.13
CA VAL A 92 -22.73 -19.84 30.28
C VAL A 92 -22.61 -18.49 29.57
N THR A 93 -21.40 -17.91 29.52
CA THR A 93 -21.13 -16.59 28.92
C THR A 93 -20.39 -16.64 27.58
N GLY A 94 -20.09 -17.83 27.05
CA GLY A 94 -19.42 -17.97 25.76
C GLY A 94 -18.78 -19.33 25.52
N THR A 95 -18.31 -19.54 24.30
CA THR A 95 -17.79 -20.84 23.85
C THR A 95 -16.28 -20.79 23.63
N VAL A 96 -15.55 -21.77 24.15
CA VAL A 96 -14.13 -22.00 23.88
C VAL A 96 -13.98 -23.08 22.81
N LYS A 97 -13.06 -22.89 21.86
CA LYS A 97 -12.84 -23.83 20.74
C LYS A 97 -11.37 -24.13 20.57
N TRP A 98 -11.02 -25.40 20.41
CA TRP A 98 -9.69 -25.84 20.03
C TRP A 98 -9.64 -25.99 18.50
N ARG A 99 -8.89 -25.10 17.85
CA ARG A 99 -8.70 -25.10 16.39
C ARG A 99 -7.23 -25.25 16.07
N ASN A 100 -6.94 -26.01 15.02
CA ASN A 100 -5.63 -26.03 14.40
C ASN A 100 -5.70 -25.08 13.21
N ASN A 101 -4.71 -24.20 13.08
CA ASN A 101 -4.53 -23.47 11.83
C ASN A 101 -4.25 -24.47 10.71
N PRO A 102 -4.71 -24.21 9.48
CA PRO A 102 -4.29 -25.01 8.34
C PRO A 102 -2.75 -24.95 8.21
N PRO A 103 -2.12 -26.01 7.69
CA PRO A 103 -0.67 -26.00 7.43
C PRO A 103 -0.28 -24.77 6.60
N SER A 104 0.80 -24.10 7.00
CA SER A 104 1.36 -22.94 6.28
C SER A 104 2.83 -23.18 5.98
N VAL A 105 3.34 -22.54 4.92
CA VAL A 105 4.74 -22.63 4.51
C VAL A 105 5.45 -21.35 4.95
N ARG A 106 6.50 -21.49 5.77
CA ARG A 106 7.43 -20.41 6.10
C ARG A 106 8.74 -20.65 5.36
N VAL A 107 9.26 -19.62 4.70
CA VAL A 107 10.53 -19.66 3.97
C VAL A 107 11.53 -18.75 4.67
N THR A 108 12.67 -19.30 5.06
CA THR A 108 13.80 -18.56 5.63
C THR A 108 14.96 -18.64 4.65
N GLY A 109 15.60 -17.51 4.33
CA GLY A 109 16.69 -17.49 3.35
C GLY A 109 16.19 -17.74 1.92
N THR A 110 15.21 -16.95 1.48
CA THR A 110 14.50 -17.11 0.20
C THR A 110 15.41 -17.35 -1.01
N ALA A 111 16.56 -16.66 -1.11
CA ALA A 111 17.49 -16.83 -2.22
C ALA A 111 18.10 -18.24 -2.29
N ALA A 112 18.54 -18.80 -1.15
CA ALA A 112 19.09 -20.15 -1.10
C ALA A 112 18.02 -21.20 -1.38
N VAL A 113 16.81 -21.00 -0.85
CA VAL A 113 15.66 -21.88 -1.12
C VAL A 113 15.31 -21.86 -2.61
N LEU A 114 15.22 -20.69 -3.23
CA LEU A 114 14.96 -20.58 -4.67
C LEU A 114 16.07 -21.23 -5.51
N ALA A 115 17.34 -21.10 -5.12
CA ALA A 115 18.44 -21.74 -5.84
C ALA A 115 18.33 -23.27 -5.78
N LEU A 116 18.01 -23.83 -4.62
CA LEU A 116 17.80 -25.28 -4.45
C LEU A 116 16.56 -25.78 -5.20
N LEU A 117 15.46 -25.02 -5.16
CA LEU A 117 14.24 -25.35 -5.90
C LEU A 117 14.47 -25.34 -7.41
N LYS A 118 15.26 -24.38 -7.92
CA LYS A 118 15.62 -24.29 -9.35
C LYS A 118 16.65 -25.34 -9.78
N ALA A 119 17.53 -25.77 -8.87
CA ALA A 119 18.57 -26.76 -9.18
C ALA A 119 18.02 -28.19 -9.34
N ASN A 120 16.80 -28.46 -8.86
CA ASN A 120 16.16 -29.76 -8.95
C ASN A 120 14.89 -29.70 -9.84
N PRO A 121 14.88 -30.37 -11.00
CA PRO A 121 13.71 -30.40 -11.90
C PRO A 121 12.39 -30.83 -11.24
N ASP A 122 12.43 -31.74 -10.27
CA ASP A 122 11.22 -32.21 -9.57
C ASP A 122 10.62 -31.16 -8.62
N LEU A 123 11.44 -30.19 -8.20
CA LEU A 123 11.07 -29.12 -7.27
C LEU A 123 10.84 -27.78 -7.97
N GLU A 124 11.29 -27.62 -9.21
CA GLU A 124 11.14 -26.39 -9.98
C GLU A 124 9.67 -25.97 -10.13
N ARG A 125 8.74 -26.95 -10.15
CA ARG A 125 7.28 -26.71 -10.17
C ARG A 125 6.76 -25.86 -9.00
N PHE A 126 7.52 -25.73 -7.92
CA PHE A 126 7.18 -24.89 -6.77
C PHE A 126 7.71 -23.45 -6.89
N VAL A 127 8.45 -23.14 -7.95
CA VAL A 127 8.91 -21.78 -8.27
C VAL A 127 7.85 -21.10 -9.13
N ARG A 128 7.27 -20.01 -8.62
CA ARG A 128 6.38 -19.17 -9.42
C ARG A 128 7.20 -18.18 -10.24
N VAL A 129 7.08 -18.25 -11.56
CA VAL A 129 7.69 -17.29 -12.49
C VAL A 129 6.66 -16.21 -12.86
N LYS A 130 7.08 -14.95 -12.81
CA LYS A 130 6.34 -13.81 -13.36
C LYS A 130 7.19 -13.24 -14.48
N GLU A 131 6.70 -13.35 -15.72
CA GLU A 131 7.35 -12.77 -16.88
C GLU A 131 6.75 -11.39 -17.13
N GLU A 132 7.63 -10.40 -17.32
CA GLU A 132 7.24 -9.03 -17.65
C GLU A 132 8.05 -8.56 -18.86
N VAL A 133 7.44 -7.72 -19.69
CA VAL A 133 8.14 -7.10 -20.82
C VAL A 133 9.21 -6.17 -20.25
N ASN A 134 10.47 -6.41 -20.63
CA ASN A 134 11.57 -5.51 -20.31
C ASN A 134 11.47 -4.25 -21.18
N LYS A 135 10.71 -3.26 -20.72
CA LYS A 135 10.47 -2.01 -21.45
C LYS A 135 11.75 -1.20 -21.68
N ASP A 136 12.71 -1.26 -20.75
CA ASP A 136 13.97 -0.55 -20.86
C ASP A 136 14.84 -1.13 -21.98
N ALA A 137 14.92 -2.46 -22.08
CA ALA A 137 15.61 -3.13 -23.19
C ALA A 137 14.96 -2.82 -24.55
N VAL A 138 13.62 -2.80 -24.59
CA VAL A 138 12.86 -2.40 -25.78
C VAL A 138 13.17 -0.95 -26.19
N LEU A 139 13.26 -0.03 -25.23
CA LEU A 139 13.60 1.38 -25.51
C LEU A 139 15.06 1.56 -25.96
N ASN A 140 15.98 0.76 -25.42
CA ASN A 140 17.40 0.76 -25.81
C ASN A 140 17.61 0.23 -27.23
N GLU A 141 16.75 -0.67 -27.70
CA GLU A 141 16.82 -1.28 -29.04
C GLU A 141 15.63 -0.86 -29.92
N ARG A 142 15.18 0.39 -29.81
CA ARG A 142 13.96 0.91 -30.46
C ARG A 142 13.85 0.59 -31.96
N ASP A 143 14.96 0.69 -32.70
CA ASP A 143 15.01 0.45 -34.15
C ASP A 143 14.51 -0.97 -34.52
N LYS A 144 14.65 -1.93 -33.60
CA LYS A 144 14.18 -3.31 -33.77
C LYS A 144 12.68 -3.50 -33.53
N PHE A 145 11.98 -2.47 -33.08
CA PHE A 145 10.54 -2.50 -32.77
C PHE A 145 9.72 -1.46 -33.56
N ASP A 146 10.39 -0.58 -34.32
CA ASP A 146 9.75 0.49 -35.09
C ASP A 146 8.83 0.01 -36.22
N SER A 147 9.05 -1.20 -36.76
CA SER A 147 8.19 -1.77 -37.81
C SER A 147 7.06 -2.64 -37.26
N GLY A 148 6.81 -2.60 -35.94
CA GLY A 148 5.68 -3.28 -35.32
C GLY A 148 5.82 -4.79 -35.26
N GLN A 149 7.06 -5.28 -35.12
CA GLN A 149 7.42 -6.70 -35.10
C GLN A 149 6.65 -7.51 -34.05
N VAL A 150 6.22 -6.86 -32.96
CA VAL A 150 5.42 -7.48 -31.89
C VAL A 150 4.05 -6.81 -31.79
N PRO A 151 2.97 -7.47 -32.22
CA PRO A 151 1.61 -6.95 -32.07
C PRO A 151 1.28 -6.60 -30.61
N GLY A 152 0.78 -5.39 -30.39
CA GLY A 152 0.43 -4.89 -29.05
C GLY A 152 1.57 -4.21 -28.30
N LEU A 153 2.80 -4.24 -28.82
CA LEU A 153 3.92 -3.44 -28.33
C LEU A 153 4.07 -2.20 -29.21
N LYS A 154 3.99 -1.01 -28.60
CA LYS A 154 4.18 0.27 -29.29
C LYS A 154 5.05 1.19 -28.45
N ILE A 155 6.12 1.71 -29.06
CA ILE A 155 6.90 2.80 -28.48
C ILE A 155 6.08 4.09 -28.68
N VAL A 156 5.78 4.78 -27.58
CA VAL A 156 5.07 6.06 -27.61
C VAL A 156 6.13 7.15 -27.44
N GLU A 157 6.31 7.95 -28.49
CA GLU A 157 7.23 9.08 -28.44
C GLU A 157 6.85 10.06 -27.34
N GLY A 158 7.89 10.61 -26.70
CA GLY A 158 7.73 11.67 -25.72
C GLY A 158 7.00 12.85 -26.34
N ARG A 159 5.92 13.29 -25.70
CA ARG A 159 5.23 14.53 -26.07
C ARG A 159 5.72 15.65 -25.16
N GLU A 160 5.89 16.83 -25.75
CA GLU A 160 6.09 18.05 -24.98
C GLU A 160 4.92 18.21 -24.01
N TYR A 161 5.23 18.46 -22.74
CA TYR A 161 4.26 18.70 -21.69
C TYR A 161 4.50 20.08 -21.09
N PHE A 162 3.42 20.79 -20.84
CA PHE A 162 3.46 22.13 -20.28
C PHE A 162 3.44 22.06 -18.75
N VAL A 163 4.40 22.72 -18.10
CA VAL A 163 4.52 22.79 -16.64
C VAL A 163 4.50 24.25 -16.20
N ILE A 164 3.79 24.54 -15.12
CA ILE A 164 3.88 25.83 -14.41
C ILE A 164 4.54 25.57 -13.08
N GLU A 165 5.69 26.19 -12.84
CA GLU A 165 6.43 26.12 -11.58
C GLU A 165 6.45 27.53 -10.95
N PRO A 166 5.55 27.84 -10.01
CA PRO A 166 5.66 29.06 -9.22
C PRO A 166 6.95 29.02 -8.40
N HIS A 167 7.69 30.12 -8.36
CA HIS A 167 8.91 30.20 -7.54
C HIS A 167 8.55 30.19 -6.04
N ASP A 168 9.19 29.30 -5.31
CA ASP A 168 9.18 29.22 -3.85
C ASP A 168 10.56 29.64 -3.30
N GLN A 169 10.58 30.21 -2.09
CA GLN A 169 11.82 30.49 -1.37
C GLN A 169 12.18 29.27 -0.51
N ASP A 170 13.38 28.75 -0.68
CA ASP A 170 13.90 27.66 0.15
C ASP A 170 14.78 28.24 1.27
N LEU A 171 14.33 28.09 2.51
CA LEU A 171 15.06 28.56 3.69
C LEU A 171 16.23 27.64 4.09
N SER A 172 16.36 26.44 3.50
CA SER A 172 17.44 25.49 3.83
C SER A 172 18.81 25.87 3.25
N HIS A 173 18.85 26.91 2.42
CA HIS A 173 20.06 27.40 1.74
C HIS A 173 20.33 28.90 1.97
N ILE A 174 19.71 29.49 3.00
CA ILE A 174 19.99 30.87 3.50
C ILE A 174 20.81 30.79 4.78
#